data_AF-A0A832H460-F1
#
_entry.id   AF-A0A832H460-F1
#
_cell.length_a   1.000
_cell.length_b   1.000
_cell.length_c   1.000
_cell.angle_alpha   90.00
_cell.angle_beta   90.00
_cell.angle_gamma   90.00
#
_symmetry.space_group_name_H-M   'P 1'
#
loop_
_entity.id
_entity.type
_entity.pdbx_description
1 polymer ?
#
loop_
_entity_poly.entity_id
_entity_poly.type
_entity_poly.pdbx_seq_one_letter_code
_entity_poly.pdbx_strand_id
1 'polypeptide(L)'
;MQFVVEPAIATKIEKMTERVRWRDQSILQRSIDQTKLVLDDGKPDSPDFSFLVIGDSGSGYHRGHNPQRQIAEQMLSHRDDCRFVLHTGDVIYLVGSREYYLKNFIEPYREFLVNGENPRHIPYDRMVFNLPFFLVPGNHDYYDLPLIYGLAVQAALPFRYLLRNQLDFDVGLYGSEQGNAYAKAFLDYLKCLSLPELEQHLERHYTAQTSTGRCLRYQPGTFTRLPNRYYTFRAGGIDFFALDSNTFNAPVPLPETSEGENFRTELKQQRAKLEKEQREIFIETSWLNPANLQEAEQLDDLHAKQEQLNEIIRDIDKHLASNESTATDVEQLEWLQNRLIESWQTEAVRGRVLFFHHPPYVTEATKWQQAQTMAVRWRLRRVLDAVAEKVSDRTQGRPIVDLVLNGHAHCLEYLRTGDTGHGDAFTNWIVCGGSGFSLRRQRMEGSALIEPHGTEERLVATSELFLGRSGQGMRKRRPYSGIRIDVKDGRPPKFVVQPFVSEWFQRKWETYEVEPFVI
;
A
#
# COMPACT_ATOMS: atom_id res chain seq x y z
N MET A 1 -18.08 -13.94 -12.81
CA MET A 1 -18.77 -13.68 -11.53
C MET A 1 -17.88 -12.72 -10.76
N GLN A 2 -18.35 -11.52 -10.42
CA GLN A 2 -17.49 -10.51 -9.80
C GLN A 2 -17.50 -10.71 -8.28
N PHE A 3 -16.40 -11.17 -7.70
CA PHE A 3 -16.29 -11.47 -6.27
C PHE A 3 -16.03 -10.23 -5.40
N VAL A 4 -15.57 -9.13 -6.02
CA VAL A 4 -15.17 -7.90 -5.33
C VAL A 4 -15.65 -6.68 -6.10
N VAL A 5 -16.21 -5.71 -5.38
CA VAL A 5 -16.61 -4.40 -5.90
C VAL A 5 -15.60 -3.36 -5.41
N GLU A 6 -15.07 -2.56 -6.32
CA GLU A 6 -14.27 -1.40 -5.97
C GLU A 6 -15.13 -0.14 -5.99
N PRO A 7 -15.15 0.68 -4.92
CA PRO A 7 -15.84 1.96 -4.93
C PRO A 7 -15.17 2.94 -5.90
N ALA A 8 -15.97 3.83 -6.49
CA ALA A 8 -15.44 4.93 -7.32
C ALA A 8 -14.51 5.85 -6.50
N ILE A 9 -13.55 6.48 -7.16
CA ILE A 9 -12.59 7.42 -6.53
C ILE A 9 -13.32 8.53 -5.76
N ALA A 10 -14.36 9.13 -6.35
CA ALA A 10 -15.16 10.16 -5.68
C ALA A 10 -15.76 9.65 -4.36
N THR A 11 -16.28 8.43 -4.34
CA THR A 11 -16.82 7.79 -3.14
C THR A 11 -15.73 7.54 -2.10
N LYS A 12 -14.55 7.06 -2.51
CA LYS A 12 -13.41 6.88 -1.59
C LYS A 12 -13.05 8.20 -0.89
N ILE A 13 -12.93 9.28 -1.67
CA ILE A 13 -12.62 10.62 -1.16
C ILE A 13 -13.72 11.10 -0.22
N GLU A 14 -14.98 11.13 -0.68
CA GLU A 14 -16.14 11.60 0.10
C GLU A 14 -16.24 10.89 1.46
N LYS A 15 -16.14 9.55 1.46
CA LYS A 15 -16.25 8.77 2.69
C LYS A 15 -15.10 9.03 3.64
N MET A 16 -13.87 9.13 3.15
CA MET A 16 -12.73 9.43 4.03
C MET A 16 -12.81 10.86 4.60
N THR A 17 -13.19 11.84 3.77
CA THR A 17 -13.45 13.24 4.17
C THR A 17 -14.50 13.33 5.27
N GLU A 18 -15.62 12.59 5.14
CA GLU A 18 -16.67 12.52 6.15
C GLU A 18 -16.14 11.94 7.49
N ARG A 19 -15.35 10.86 7.42
CA ARG A 19 -14.84 10.12 8.59
C ARG A 19 -13.91 10.96 9.45
N VAL A 20 -13.06 11.78 8.84
CA VAL A 20 -12.14 12.69 9.54
C VAL A 20 -12.74 14.08 9.77
N ARG A 21 -14.03 14.31 9.44
CA ARG A 21 -14.69 15.63 9.49
C ARG A 21 -13.82 16.72 8.86
N TRP A 22 -13.35 16.46 7.63
CA TRP A 22 -12.42 17.34 6.91
C TRP A 22 -12.89 18.79 6.91
N ARG A 23 -12.03 19.69 7.39
CA ARG A 23 -12.26 21.14 7.44
C ARG A 23 -13.54 21.57 8.18
N ASP A 24 -13.99 20.77 9.14
CA ASP A 24 -15.06 21.16 10.06
C ASP A 24 -14.74 22.50 10.75
N GLN A 25 -15.77 23.29 11.08
CA GLN A 25 -15.60 24.60 11.71
C GLN A 25 -14.74 24.54 12.98
N SER A 26 -14.93 23.49 13.80
CA SER A 26 -14.19 23.30 15.05
C SER A 26 -12.69 23.13 14.83
N ILE A 27 -12.32 22.52 13.70
CA ILE A 27 -10.94 22.27 13.26
C ILE A 27 -10.34 23.56 12.70
N LEU A 28 -11.06 24.26 11.82
CA LEU A 28 -10.61 25.51 11.21
C LEU A 28 -10.36 26.61 12.24
N GLN A 29 -11.28 26.78 13.21
CA GLN A 29 -11.16 27.79 14.27
C GLN A 29 -9.94 27.58 15.16
N ARG A 30 -9.48 26.33 15.30
CA ARG A 30 -8.30 25.96 16.09
C ARG A 30 -7.02 25.94 15.24
N SER A 31 -7.11 26.30 13.96
CA SER A 31 -6.02 26.23 12.99
C SER A 31 -5.34 24.86 13.01
N ILE A 32 -6.16 23.80 12.98
CA ILE A 32 -5.66 22.43 12.99
C ILE A 32 -5.33 21.97 11.57
N ASP A 33 -4.09 21.54 11.37
CA ASP A 33 -3.62 20.87 10.18
C ASP A 33 -3.91 19.36 10.27
N GLN A 34 -5.00 18.96 9.60
CA GLN A 34 -5.44 17.57 9.52
C GLN A 34 -4.56 16.69 8.60
N THR A 35 -3.49 17.23 8.03
CA THR A 35 -2.57 16.48 7.15
C THR A 35 -1.19 16.30 7.76
N LYS A 36 -1.02 16.66 9.04
CA LYS A 36 0.26 16.62 9.72
C LYS A 36 0.13 15.91 11.05
N LEU A 37 1.19 15.20 11.42
CA LEU A 37 1.36 14.70 12.78
C LEU A 37 2.78 14.98 13.27
N VAL A 38 2.93 15.02 14.58
CA VAL A 38 4.24 15.02 15.26
C VAL A 38 4.35 13.73 16.05
N LEU A 39 5.42 12.98 15.81
CA LEU A 39 5.77 11.79 16.58
C LEU A 39 6.35 12.23 17.92
N ASP A 40 5.61 11.95 18.99
CA ASP A 40 6.00 12.17 20.39
C ASP A 40 6.30 10.81 21.03
N ASP A 41 7.43 10.21 20.61
CA ASP A 41 7.92 8.90 21.05
C ASP A 41 8.84 8.97 22.28
N GLY A 42 9.01 10.17 22.87
CA GLY A 42 9.92 10.41 23.99
C GLY A 42 11.41 10.24 23.66
N LYS A 43 11.76 9.99 22.39
CA LYS A 43 13.14 9.88 21.93
C LYS A 43 13.62 11.24 21.41
N PRO A 44 14.86 11.65 21.69
CA PRO A 44 15.42 12.87 21.11
C PRO A 44 15.46 12.72 19.58
N ASP A 45 15.19 13.82 18.87
CA ASP A 45 15.32 13.79 17.42
C ASP A 45 16.81 13.70 17.04
N SER A 46 17.13 12.74 16.18
CA SER A 46 18.50 12.42 15.76
C SER A 46 18.55 12.32 14.24
N PRO A 47 19.56 12.91 13.56
CA PRO A 47 19.73 12.74 12.12
C PRO A 47 20.01 11.28 11.74
N ASP A 48 20.56 10.50 12.68
CA ASP A 48 20.73 9.06 12.56
C ASP A 48 19.56 8.34 13.23
N PHE A 49 18.81 7.54 12.47
CA PHE A 49 17.75 6.69 12.99
C PHE A 49 17.43 5.56 12.02
N SER A 50 16.71 4.54 12.48
CA SER A 50 16.28 3.41 11.65
C SER A 50 14.76 3.27 11.65
N PHE A 51 14.21 2.72 10.58
CA PHE A 51 12.81 2.35 10.49
C PHE A 51 12.62 1.09 9.66
N LEU A 52 11.47 0.42 9.84
CA LEU A 52 11.07 -0.77 9.09
C LEU A 52 10.06 -0.41 8.01
N VAL A 53 10.04 -1.18 6.92
CA VAL A 53 9.03 -1.06 5.86
C VAL A 53 8.53 -2.44 5.47
N ILE A 54 7.20 -2.57 5.38
CA ILE A 54 6.47 -3.75 4.92
C ILE A 54 5.25 -3.32 4.10
N GLY A 55 4.66 -4.24 3.35
CA GLY A 55 3.48 -4.00 2.53
C GLY A 55 2.77 -5.29 2.17
N ASP A 56 1.50 -5.21 1.80
CA ASP A 56 0.76 -6.34 1.20
C ASP A 56 0.80 -7.59 2.10
N SER A 57 0.72 -7.35 3.41
CA SER A 57 1.00 -8.35 4.44
C SER A 57 -0.26 -9.06 4.94
N GLY A 58 -1.45 -8.49 4.73
CA GLY A 58 -2.75 -8.82 5.35
C GLY A 58 -3.44 -10.15 5.03
N SER A 59 -2.68 -11.20 4.73
CA SER A 59 -3.19 -12.50 4.27
C SER A 59 -3.52 -13.47 5.41
N GLY A 60 -2.95 -13.28 6.60
CA GLY A 60 -3.13 -14.18 7.75
C GLY A 60 -2.57 -15.59 7.54
N TYR A 61 -2.99 -16.52 8.40
CA TYR A 61 -2.64 -17.93 8.26
C TYR A 61 -3.47 -18.57 7.15
N HIS A 62 -2.81 -19.09 6.11
CA HIS A 62 -3.48 -19.76 4.99
C HIS A 62 -2.85 -21.12 4.71
N ARG A 63 -3.69 -22.17 4.67
CA ARG A 63 -3.41 -23.56 4.25
C ARG A 63 -2.07 -24.16 4.70
N GLY A 64 -1.67 -23.91 5.94
CA GLY A 64 -0.51 -24.57 6.57
C GLY A 64 0.66 -23.67 6.90
N HIS A 65 0.67 -22.42 6.42
CA HIS A 65 1.77 -21.48 6.67
C HIS A 65 1.29 -20.03 6.80
N ASN A 66 2.11 -19.17 7.42
CA ASN A 66 1.81 -17.76 7.63
C ASN A 66 3.05 -16.91 7.29
N PRO A 67 3.23 -16.53 6.01
CA PRO A 67 4.38 -15.73 5.57
C PRO A 67 4.46 -14.39 6.29
N GLN A 68 3.31 -13.74 6.49
CA GLN A 68 3.21 -12.49 7.25
C GLN A 68 3.80 -12.62 8.66
N ARG A 69 3.48 -13.71 9.37
CA ARG A 69 4.03 -13.95 10.70
C ARG A 69 5.53 -14.20 10.67
N GLN A 70 6.04 -14.90 9.66
CA GLN A 70 7.49 -15.11 9.51
C GLN A 70 8.24 -13.78 9.35
N ILE A 71 7.70 -12.86 8.54
CA ILE A 71 8.26 -11.51 8.40
C ILE A 71 8.12 -10.71 9.69
N ALA A 72 6.96 -10.77 10.36
CA ALA A 72 6.76 -10.10 11.64
C ALA A 72 7.73 -10.59 12.72
N GLU A 73 8.09 -11.87 12.74
CA GLU A 73 9.10 -12.44 13.65
C GLU A 73 10.51 -11.93 13.35
N GLN A 74 10.88 -11.82 12.07
CA GLN A 74 12.16 -11.19 11.70
C GLN A 74 12.18 -9.71 12.08
N MET A 75 11.08 -8.97 11.95
CA MET A 75 11.01 -7.57 12.39
C MET A 75 11.35 -7.41 13.88
N LEU A 76 11.13 -8.42 14.73
CA LEU A 76 11.41 -8.34 16.16
C LEU A 76 12.91 -8.19 16.46
N SER A 77 13.79 -8.77 15.65
CA SER A 77 15.25 -8.64 15.83
C SER A 77 15.73 -7.21 15.54
N HIS A 78 14.96 -6.43 14.80
CA HIS A 78 15.27 -5.06 14.43
C HIS A 78 14.46 -4.02 15.21
N ARG A 79 13.44 -4.45 15.96
CA ARG A 79 12.40 -3.60 16.54
C ARG A 79 12.96 -2.51 17.45
N ASP A 80 13.91 -2.86 18.32
CA ASP A 80 14.38 -1.96 19.38
C ASP A 80 15.28 -0.84 18.86
N ASP A 81 15.95 -1.05 17.72
CA ASP A 81 16.77 -0.05 17.03
C ASP A 81 15.96 0.88 16.12
N CYS A 82 14.71 0.52 15.81
CA CYS A 82 13.86 1.25 14.90
C CYS A 82 12.95 2.25 15.66
N ARG A 83 12.66 3.39 15.02
CA ARG A 83 11.74 4.40 15.56
C ARG A 83 10.29 4.12 15.21
N PHE A 84 10.02 3.55 14.03
CA PHE A 84 8.68 3.27 13.53
C PHE A 84 8.69 2.23 12.40
N VAL A 85 7.50 1.80 12.01
CA VAL A 85 7.22 0.94 10.85
C VAL A 85 6.39 1.73 9.84
N LEU A 86 6.75 1.68 8.56
CA LEU A 86 5.91 2.11 7.45
C LEU A 86 5.19 0.89 6.85
N HIS A 87 3.88 1.00 6.60
CA HIS A 87 3.11 -0.02 5.89
C HIS A 87 2.54 0.56 4.59
N THR A 88 2.94 0.01 3.44
CA THR A 88 2.60 0.54 2.10
C THR A 88 1.22 0.09 1.59
N GLY A 89 0.25 -0.13 2.48
CA GLY A 89 -1.12 -0.53 2.14
C GLY A 89 -1.38 -2.02 1.94
N ASP A 90 -2.64 -2.34 1.68
CA ASP A 90 -3.22 -3.69 1.67
C ASP A 90 -3.02 -4.41 3.00
N VAL A 91 -3.62 -3.81 4.02
CA VAL A 91 -3.49 -4.26 5.40
C VAL A 91 -4.33 -5.51 5.66
N ILE A 92 -5.46 -5.67 4.97
CA ILE A 92 -6.34 -6.83 5.10
C ILE A 92 -6.85 -7.29 3.73
N TYR A 93 -6.43 -8.49 3.33
CA TYR A 93 -6.97 -9.18 2.16
C TYR A 93 -8.23 -9.99 2.52
N LEU A 94 -9.13 -10.27 1.57
CA LEU A 94 -9.18 -9.79 0.18
C LEU A 94 -10.03 -8.51 0.00
N VAL A 95 -10.82 -8.12 1.00
CA VAL A 95 -11.81 -7.04 0.88
C VAL A 95 -11.82 -6.11 2.08
N GLY A 96 -10.69 -6.00 2.81
CA GLY A 96 -10.57 -5.04 3.90
C GLY A 96 -11.54 -5.27 5.07
N SER A 97 -12.09 -6.47 5.20
CA SER A 97 -13.18 -6.73 6.16
C SER A 97 -12.70 -6.64 7.60
N ARG A 98 -13.49 -5.96 8.44
CA ARG A 98 -13.26 -5.89 9.89
C ARG A 98 -13.14 -7.25 10.57
N GLU A 99 -13.77 -8.28 9.99
CA GLU A 99 -13.82 -9.65 10.55
C GLU A 99 -12.45 -10.32 10.57
N TYR A 100 -11.52 -9.89 9.70
CA TYR A 100 -10.21 -10.50 9.55
C TYR A 100 -9.09 -9.78 10.28
N TYR A 101 -9.33 -8.59 10.85
CA TYR A 101 -8.29 -7.83 11.55
C TYR A 101 -7.62 -8.61 12.68
N LEU A 102 -8.37 -9.41 13.43
CA LEU A 102 -7.80 -10.25 14.49
C LEU A 102 -6.74 -11.20 13.94
N LYS A 103 -7.09 -12.00 12.93
CA LYS A 103 -6.23 -13.05 12.38
C LYS A 103 -5.15 -12.53 11.42
N ASN A 104 -5.45 -11.47 10.69
CA ASN A 104 -4.66 -11.01 9.55
C ASN A 104 -3.85 -9.75 9.87
N PHE A 105 -3.98 -9.18 11.07
CA PHE A 105 -3.14 -8.05 11.49
C PHE A 105 -2.76 -8.11 12.97
N ILE A 106 -3.73 -8.22 13.88
CA ILE A 106 -3.49 -8.17 15.32
C ILE A 106 -2.64 -9.36 15.79
N GLU A 107 -3.01 -10.60 15.42
CA GLU A 107 -2.26 -11.79 15.81
C GLU A 107 -0.84 -11.85 15.22
N PRO A 108 -0.62 -11.54 13.91
CA PRO A 108 0.72 -11.48 13.33
C PRO A 108 1.63 -10.42 13.96
N TYR A 109 1.11 -9.24 14.28
CA TYR A 109 1.88 -8.08 14.79
C TYR A 109 1.68 -7.81 16.27
N ARG A 110 1.23 -8.80 17.04
CA ARG A 110 0.85 -8.63 18.45
C ARG A 110 1.94 -7.98 19.31
N GLU A 111 3.21 -8.26 19.07
CA GLU A 111 4.35 -7.70 19.81
C GLU A 111 4.51 -6.17 19.60
N PHE A 112 3.90 -5.62 18.55
CA PHE A 112 3.88 -4.18 18.26
C PHE A 112 2.66 -3.45 18.85
N LEU A 113 1.75 -4.18 19.50
CA LEU A 113 0.52 -3.67 20.09
C LEU A 113 0.60 -3.64 21.62
N VAL A 114 -0.07 -2.67 22.23
CA VAL A 114 -0.35 -2.67 23.67
C VAL A 114 -1.34 -3.80 23.97
N ASN A 115 -1.08 -4.56 25.04
CA ASN A 115 -1.83 -5.77 25.42
C ASN A 115 -1.77 -6.90 24.38
N GLY A 116 -0.71 -6.93 23.56
CA GLY A 116 -0.48 -7.91 22.51
C GLY A 116 -0.36 -9.36 22.99
N GLU A 117 -0.08 -9.58 24.28
CA GLU A 117 -0.08 -10.92 24.89
C GLU A 117 -1.49 -11.55 24.91
N ASN A 118 -2.55 -10.74 24.76
CA ASN A 118 -3.95 -11.18 24.71
C ASN A 118 -4.68 -10.63 23.47
N PRO A 119 -4.28 -11.03 22.23
CA PRO A 119 -4.74 -10.39 20.99
C PRO A 119 -6.26 -10.45 20.79
N ARG A 120 -6.93 -11.48 21.31
CA ARG A 120 -8.40 -11.64 21.24
C ARG A 120 -9.19 -10.54 21.97
N HIS A 121 -8.55 -9.83 22.90
CA HIS A 121 -9.15 -8.73 23.64
C HIS A 121 -8.85 -7.36 23.04
N ILE A 122 -8.10 -7.30 21.93
CA ILE A 122 -7.82 -6.05 21.21
C ILE A 122 -8.89 -5.88 20.13
N PRO A 123 -9.80 -4.91 20.26
CA PRO A 123 -10.74 -4.57 19.20
C PRO A 123 -9.97 -3.94 18.02
N TYR A 124 -10.35 -4.30 16.79
CA TYR A 124 -9.70 -3.78 15.59
C TYR A 124 -9.75 -2.25 15.49
N ASP A 125 -10.81 -1.63 16.02
CA ASP A 125 -11.02 -0.19 16.01
C ASP A 125 -10.46 0.51 17.26
N ARG A 126 -9.69 -0.18 18.10
CA ARG A 126 -9.05 0.36 19.31
C ARG A 126 -7.62 -0.12 19.50
N MET A 127 -6.95 -0.46 18.40
CA MET A 127 -5.53 -0.82 18.43
C MET A 127 -4.69 0.37 18.89
N VAL A 128 -3.76 0.11 19.81
CA VAL A 128 -2.76 1.07 20.27
C VAL A 128 -1.38 0.44 20.06
N PHE A 129 -0.50 1.15 19.36
CA PHE A 129 0.82 0.65 19.00
C PHE A 129 1.86 1.03 20.06
N ASN A 130 2.70 0.09 20.46
CA ASN A 130 3.84 0.34 21.35
C ASN A 130 5.11 0.79 20.59
N LEU A 131 5.22 0.41 19.30
CA LEU A 131 6.12 0.98 18.30
C LEU A 131 5.26 1.58 17.18
N PRO A 132 5.44 2.84 16.78
CA PRO A 132 4.59 3.48 15.77
C PRO A 132 4.47 2.67 14.48
N PHE A 133 3.23 2.54 13.98
CA PHE A 133 2.94 2.13 12.62
C PHE A 133 2.33 3.31 11.86
N PHE A 134 2.92 3.66 10.72
CA PHE A 134 2.45 4.67 9.80
C PHE A 134 2.01 3.99 8.51
N LEU A 135 0.70 3.98 8.27
CA LEU A 135 0.06 3.23 7.20
C LEU A 135 -0.54 4.16 6.15
N VAL A 136 -0.65 3.66 4.93
CA VAL A 136 -1.50 4.18 3.85
C VAL A 136 -2.50 3.10 3.44
N PRO A 137 -3.69 3.43 2.92
CA PRO A 137 -4.61 2.43 2.41
C PRO A 137 -4.16 1.87 1.06
N GLY A 138 -4.32 0.56 0.86
CA GLY A 138 -4.23 -0.11 -0.44
C GLY A 138 -5.60 -0.31 -1.09
N ASN A 139 -5.65 -0.97 -2.25
CA ASN A 139 -6.91 -1.20 -2.96
C ASN A 139 -7.81 -2.19 -2.21
N HIS A 140 -7.24 -3.20 -1.57
CA HIS A 140 -8.00 -4.18 -0.79
C HIS A 140 -8.63 -3.57 0.46
N ASP A 141 -8.05 -2.49 0.99
CA ASP A 141 -8.62 -1.75 2.12
C ASP A 141 -9.91 -0.98 1.74
N TYR A 142 -10.18 -0.77 0.44
CA TYR A 142 -11.39 -0.12 -0.08
C TYR A 142 -12.42 -1.08 -0.66
N TYR A 143 -12.04 -2.31 -0.93
CA TYR A 143 -12.87 -3.29 -1.61
C TYR A 143 -14.08 -3.72 -0.78
N ASP A 144 -15.16 -4.04 -1.48
CA ASP A 144 -16.41 -4.50 -0.91
C ASP A 144 -16.87 -5.82 -1.52
N LEU A 145 -17.77 -6.51 -0.82
CA LEU A 145 -18.48 -7.67 -1.34
C LEU A 145 -19.77 -7.23 -2.03
N PRO A 146 -20.13 -7.81 -3.19
CA PRO A 146 -21.43 -7.56 -3.78
C PRO A 146 -22.56 -8.01 -2.83
N LEU A 147 -23.61 -7.18 -2.70
CA LEU A 147 -24.72 -7.37 -1.75
C LEU A 147 -25.38 -8.77 -1.82
N ILE A 148 -25.48 -9.33 -3.02
CA ILE A 148 -26.10 -10.65 -3.26
C ILE A 148 -25.31 -11.77 -2.57
N TYR A 149 -23.98 -11.65 -2.46
CA TYR A 149 -23.17 -12.63 -1.74
C TYR A 149 -23.35 -12.56 -0.24
N GLY A 150 -23.48 -11.36 0.34
CA GLY A 150 -23.80 -11.20 1.76
C GLY A 150 -25.10 -11.92 2.13
N LEU A 151 -26.12 -11.81 1.27
CA LEU A 151 -27.41 -12.50 1.43
C LEU A 151 -27.29 -14.02 1.24
N ALA A 152 -26.55 -14.47 0.22
CA ALA A 152 -26.35 -15.89 -0.05
C ALA A 152 -25.56 -16.59 1.07
N VAL A 153 -24.52 -15.93 1.61
CA VAL A 153 -23.74 -16.43 2.74
C VAL A 153 -24.62 -16.52 3.99
N GLN A 154 -25.45 -15.52 4.28
CA GLN A 154 -26.40 -15.57 5.40
C GLN A 154 -27.42 -16.71 5.27
N ALA A 155 -27.96 -16.93 4.07
CA ALA A 155 -28.88 -18.03 3.80
C ALA A 155 -28.22 -19.42 3.91
N ALA A 156 -26.91 -19.52 3.63
CA ALA A 156 -26.13 -20.75 3.70
C ALA A 156 -25.55 -21.06 5.10
N LEU A 157 -25.58 -20.11 6.05
CA LEU A 157 -25.06 -20.30 7.43
C LEU A 157 -25.53 -21.59 8.13
N PRO A 158 -26.83 -21.97 8.13
CA PRO A 158 -27.27 -23.21 8.77
C PRO A 158 -26.78 -24.48 8.07
N PHE A 159 -26.44 -24.42 6.77
CA PHE A 159 -25.95 -25.57 6.00
C PHE A 159 -24.41 -25.66 5.96
N ARG A 160 -23.70 -24.58 6.29
CA ARG A 160 -22.23 -24.52 6.36
C ARG A 160 -21.65 -25.55 7.34
N TYR A 161 -22.36 -25.86 8.43
CA TYR A 161 -21.94 -26.85 9.41
C TYR A 161 -21.92 -28.29 8.84
N LEU A 162 -22.71 -28.56 7.79
CA LEU A 162 -22.80 -29.85 7.10
C LEU A 162 -21.80 -29.98 5.92
N LEU A 163 -21.31 -28.87 5.36
CA LEU A 163 -20.47 -28.80 4.16
C LEU A 163 -19.01 -28.36 4.44
N ARG A 164 -18.52 -28.68 5.64
CA ARG A 164 -17.29 -28.14 6.27
C ARG A 164 -15.98 -28.22 5.46
N ASN A 165 -15.94 -28.81 4.26
CA ASN A 165 -14.72 -29.13 3.54
C ASN A 165 -14.64 -28.69 2.05
N GLN A 166 -15.64 -28.02 1.45
CA GLN A 166 -15.61 -27.76 -0.01
C GLN A 166 -15.76 -26.32 -0.48
N LEU A 167 -16.15 -25.37 0.39
CA LEU A 167 -16.38 -23.98 0.01
C LEU A 167 -15.90 -23.02 1.11
N ASP A 168 -14.66 -23.18 1.56
CA ASP A 168 -13.95 -22.14 2.33
C ASP A 168 -13.43 -21.08 1.35
N PHE A 169 -14.37 -20.31 0.82
CA PHE A 169 -14.04 -18.95 0.40
C PHE A 169 -13.95 -18.13 1.70
N ASP A 170 -12.79 -17.51 1.96
CA ASP A 170 -12.58 -16.49 3.01
C ASP A 170 -13.40 -15.21 2.70
N VAL A 171 -14.66 -15.37 2.34
CA VAL A 171 -15.63 -14.31 2.08
C VAL A 171 -16.42 -14.16 3.37
N GLY A 172 -16.05 -13.13 4.13
CA GLY A 172 -16.76 -12.69 5.31
C GLY A 172 -18.17 -12.22 4.97
N LEU A 173 -18.96 -11.84 5.98
CA LEU A 173 -20.29 -11.27 5.77
C LEU A 173 -20.23 -9.85 5.23
N TYR A 174 -19.12 -9.15 5.49
CA TYR A 174 -18.94 -7.73 5.20
C TYR A 174 -17.65 -7.48 4.40
N GLY A 175 -17.69 -6.51 3.50
CA GLY A 175 -16.49 -5.90 2.90
C GLY A 175 -15.85 -4.85 3.81
N SER A 176 -15.08 -3.93 3.22
CA SER A 176 -14.45 -2.81 3.94
C SER A 176 -15.44 -1.69 4.30
N GLU A 177 -16.63 -1.69 3.69
CA GLU A 177 -17.59 -0.59 3.64
C GLU A 177 -16.94 0.68 3.07
N GLN A 178 -16.39 0.57 1.86
CA GLN A 178 -15.63 1.63 1.19
C GLN A 178 -14.52 2.21 2.09
N GLY A 179 -13.73 1.35 2.74
CA GLY A 179 -12.62 1.73 3.62
C GLY A 179 -13.00 2.15 5.06
N ASN A 180 -14.23 1.89 5.51
CA ASN A 180 -14.65 2.21 6.88
C ASN A 180 -13.86 1.41 7.92
N ALA A 181 -13.59 0.13 7.62
CA ALA A 181 -12.82 -0.73 8.50
C ALA A 181 -11.40 -0.19 8.72
N TYR A 182 -10.69 0.15 7.63
CA TYR A 182 -9.38 0.81 7.68
C TYR A 182 -9.43 2.13 8.46
N ALA A 183 -10.41 2.97 8.17
CA ALA A 183 -10.54 4.27 8.83
C ALA A 183 -10.73 4.15 10.34
N LYS A 184 -11.59 3.22 10.80
CA LYS A 184 -11.79 2.95 12.23
C LYS A 184 -10.57 2.33 12.89
N ALA A 185 -9.81 1.52 12.15
CA ALA A 185 -8.62 0.85 12.66
C ALA A 185 -7.45 1.83 12.86
N PHE A 186 -7.21 2.74 11.92
CA PHE A 186 -5.96 3.50 11.88
C PHE A 186 -6.13 5.01 11.88
N LEU A 187 -7.21 5.56 11.33
CA LEU A 187 -7.41 7.01 11.28
C LEU A 187 -8.02 7.52 12.59
N ASP A 188 -7.84 8.81 12.85
CA ASP A 188 -8.59 9.50 13.90
C ASP A 188 -10.04 9.70 13.43
N TYR A 189 -10.89 8.75 13.78
CA TYR A 189 -12.26 8.66 13.29
C TYR A 189 -13.18 9.64 14.03
N LEU A 190 -13.31 10.86 13.52
CA LEU A 190 -14.04 11.96 14.17
C LEU A 190 -15.55 11.97 13.90
N LYS A 191 -16.02 11.25 12.87
CA LYS A 191 -17.43 11.28 12.44
C LYS A 191 -18.45 10.91 13.52
N CYS A 192 -18.08 10.06 14.48
CA CYS A 192 -19.00 9.61 15.52
C CYS A 192 -19.06 10.54 16.76
N LEU A 193 -18.23 11.58 16.82
CA LEU A 193 -18.19 12.49 17.96
C LEU A 193 -19.25 13.58 17.83
N SER A 194 -20.01 13.81 18.90
CA SER A 194 -20.83 15.03 19.04
C SER A 194 -19.95 16.27 19.08
N LEU A 195 -20.52 17.47 18.92
CA LEU A 195 -19.73 18.70 18.91
C LEU A 195 -18.91 18.90 20.21
N PRO A 196 -19.46 18.76 21.43
CA PRO A 196 -18.66 18.89 22.66
C PRO A 196 -17.55 17.84 22.78
N GLU A 197 -17.85 16.59 22.39
CA GLU A 197 -16.85 15.51 22.39
C GLU A 197 -15.73 15.78 21.38
N LEU A 198 -16.07 16.29 20.19
CA LEU A 198 -15.09 16.70 19.19
C LEU A 198 -14.16 17.77 19.75
N GLU A 199 -14.70 18.84 20.34
CA GLU A 199 -13.88 19.91 20.88
C GLU A 199 -12.92 19.41 21.97
N GLN A 200 -13.43 18.59 22.90
CA GLN A 200 -12.59 17.98 23.93
C GLN A 200 -11.51 17.06 23.34
N HIS A 201 -11.87 16.28 22.32
CA HIS A 201 -10.95 15.39 21.61
C HIS A 201 -9.83 16.18 20.92
N LEU A 202 -10.18 17.25 20.20
CA LEU A 202 -9.22 18.13 19.54
C LEU A 202 -8.26 18.78 20.55
N GLU A 203 -8.77 19.25 21.69
CA GLU A 203 -7.92 19.81 22.76
C GLU A 203 -6.99 18.78 23.40
N ARG A 204 -7.40 17.51 23.43
CA ARG A 204 -6.59 16.43 24.00
C ARG A 204 -5.50 15.94 23.05
N HIS A 205 -5.81 15.78 21.77
CA HIS A 205 -4.98 15.03 20.82
C HIS A 205 -4.31 15.89 19.75
N TYR A 206 -4.85 17.06 19.41
CA TYR A 206 -4.27 17.99 18.44
C TYR A 206 -3.50 19.11 19.13
N THR A 207 -2.47 18.74 19.90
CA THR A 207 -1.72 19.65 20.79
C THR A 207 -0.30 19.92 20.32
N ALA A 208 0.17 19.27 19.26
CA ALA A 208 1.47 19.57 18.67
C ALA A 208 1.38 20.87 17.86
N GLN A 209 2.40 21.72 17.95
CA GLN A 209 2.45 23.00 17.23
C GLN A 209 3.47 22.92 16.10
N THR A 210 3.10 23.39 14.91
CA THR A 210 3.98 23.44 13.73
C THR A 210 3.84 24.76 12.98
N SER A 211 4.61 24.93 11.89
CA SER A 211 4.51 26.07 10.96
C SER A 211 3.10 26.28 10.41
N THR A 212 2.30 25.22 10.30
CA THR A 212 0.95 25.24 9.71
C THR A 212 -0.16 25.21 10.74
N GLY A 213 0.16 25.42 12.02
CA GLY A 213 -0.79 25.45 13.12
C GLY A 213 -0.69 24.22 14.03
N ARG A 214 -1.79 23.92 14.73
CA ARG A 214 -1.90 22.75 15.61
C ARG A 214 -2.02 21.49 14.77
N CYS A 215 -1.49 20.37 15.21
CA CYS A 215 -1.66 19.10 14.52
C CYS A 215 -1.70 17.93 15.50
N LEU A 216 -1.99 16.74 14.97
CA LEU A 216 -2.14 15.52 15.76
C LEU A 216 -0.80 15.18 16.44
N ARG A 217 -0.83 14.99 17.76
CA ARG A 217 0.30 14.48 18.53
C ARG A 217 0.18 12.95 18.62
N TYR A 218 1.04 12.24 17.89
CA TYR A 218 1.08 10.79 17.89
C TYR A 218 1.91 10.30 19.07
N GLN A 219 1.31 9.53 19.97
CA GLN A 219 1.94 9.11 21.24
C GLN A 219 1.92 7.58 21.35
N PRO A 220 3.04 6.89 21.09
CA PRO A 220 3.14 5.45 21.23
C PRO A 220 2.69 5.00 22.62
N GLY A 221 1.97 3.88 22.67
CA GLY A 221 1.40 3.33 23.90
C GLY A 221 0.14 4.04 24.40
N THR A 222 -0.23 5.20 23.85
CA THR A 222 -1.35 6.03 24.35
C THR A 222 -2.37 6.40 23.27
N PHE A 223 -1.92 7.06 22.20
CA PHE A 223 -2.78 7.55 21.12
C PHE A 223 -2.04 7.48 19.78
N THR A 224 -2.36 6.46 19.00
CA THR A 224 -1.60 6.08 17.80
C THR A 224 -2.45 6.14 16.53
N ARG A 225 -3.28 7.19 16.41
CA ARG A 225 -4.12 7.43 15.23
C ARG A 225 -3.42 8.28 14.19
N LEU A 226 -3.81 8.11 12.92
CA LEU A 226 -3.34 8.91 11.79
C LEU A 226 -4.35 10.02 11.48
N PRO A 227 -3.91 11.23 11.12
CA PRO A 227 -4.80 12.38 11.02
C PRO A 227 -5.69 12.33 9.76
N ASN A 228 -5.25 11.66 8.70
CA ASN A 228 -5.96 11.56 7.42
C ASN A 228 -5.39 10.40 6.57
N ARG A 229 -6.03 10.06 5.44
CA ARG A 229 -5.57 9.03 4.49
C ARG A 229 -4.27 9.41 3.77
N TYR A 230 -3.95 10.70 3.73
CA TYR A 230 -2.67 11.25 3.28
C TYR A 230 -2.20 12.26 4.31
N TYR A 231 -0.90 12.23 4.65
CA TYR A 231 -0.36 13.02 5.74
C TYR A 231 1.16 13.14 5.64
N THR A 232 1.73 14.02 6.44
CA THR A 232 3.18 14.20 6.56
C THR A 232 3.63 14.26 8.02
N PHE A 233 4.85 13.81 8.26
CA PHE A 233 5.55 13.95 9.53
C PHE A 233 7.05 14.09 9.28
N ARG A 234 7.78 14.52 10.31
CA ARG A 234 9.24 14.67 10.25
C ARG A 234 9.91 13.81 11.32
N ALA A 235 11.00 13.16 10.94
CA ALA A 235 11.89 12.46 11.85
C ALA A 235 13.34 12.64 11.36
N GLY A 236 14.26 13.03 12.24
CA GLY A 236 15.68 13.20 11.92
C GLY A 236 15.95 14.17 10.77
N GLY A 237 15.13 15.22 10.64
CA GLY A 237 15.19 16.16 9.52
C GLY A 237 14.74 15.60 8.15
N ILE A 238 14.17 14.40 8.11
CA ILE A 238 13.55 13.82 6.91
C ILE A 238 12.04 14.07 6.96
N ASP A 239 11.49 14.66 5.89
CA ASP A 239 10.04 14.76 5.71
C ASP A 239 9.52 13.49 5.02
N PHE A 240 8.52 12.86 5.64
CA PHE A 240 7.82 11.71 5.09
C PHE A 240 6.45 12.14 4.58
N PHE A 241 6.07 11.70 3.39
CA PHE A 241 4.80 12.02 2.73
C PHE A 241 4.02 10.74 2.42
N ALA A 242 2.95 10.52 3.17
CA ALA A 242 2.02 9.41 2.99
C ALA A 242 0.97 9.80 1.95
N LEU A 243 0.80 9.01 0.88
CA LEU A 243 -0.24 9.24 -0.14
C LEU A 243 -1.21 8.07 -0.24
N ASP A 244 -2.48 8.39 -0.43
CA ASP A 244 -3.48 7.46 -0.88
C ASP A 244 -3.54 7.43 -2.41
N SER A 245 -2.72 6.56 -3.01
CA SER A 245 -2.70 6.31 -4.45
C SER A 245 -4.02 5.78 -5.04
N ASN A 246 -4.96 5.30 -4.22
CA ASN A 246 -6.25 4.80 -4.71
C ASN A 246 -7.16 5.90 -5.26
N THR A 247 -6.84 7.17 -4.99
CA THR A 247 -7.68 8.30 -5.36
C THR A 247 -7.11 9.09 -6.55
N PHE A 248 -5.94 8.69 -7.07
CA PHE A 248 -5.34 9.25 -8.28
C PHE A 248 -4.75 8.17 -9.20
N ASN A 249 -5.29 6.95 -9.15
CA ASN A 249 -4.88 5.85 -10.03
C ASN A 249 -5.86 5.60 -11.19
N ALA A 250 -6.87 6.43 -11.41
CA ALA A 250 -7.77 6.24 -12.55
C ALA A 250 -6.99 6.28 -13.88
N PRO A 251 -7.16 5.30 -14.78
CA PRO A 251 -6.57 5.33 -16.12
C PRO A 251 -6.90 6.63 -16.87
N VAL A 252 -5.98 7.10 -17.70
CA VAL A 252 -6.24 8.22 -18.61
C VAL A 252 -7.30 7.78 -19.64
N PRO A 253 -8.30 8.62 -19.97
CA PRO A 253 -9.31 8.27 -20.97
C PRO A 253 -8.67 7.93 -22.32
N LEU A 254 -9.21 6.90 -22.96
CA LEU A 254 -8.80 6.51 -24.30
C LEU A 254 -9.26 7.58 -25.31
N PRO A 255 -8.41 8.00 -26.25
CA PRO A 255 -8.77 9.04 -27.22
C PRO A 255 -9.86 8.55 -28.17
N GLU A 256 -10.71 9.46 -28.65
CA GLU A 256 -11.73 9.18 -29.69
C GLU A 256 -11.13 9.22 -31.10
N THR A 257 -10.00 8.53 -31.31
CA THR A 257 -9.34 8.38 -32.61
C THR A 257 -9.43 6.94 -33.10
N SER A 258 -9.11 6.69 -34.37
CA SER A 258 -9.04 5.33 -34.93
C SER A 258 -8.09 4.42 -34.14
N GLU A 259 -6.94 4.94 -33.70
CA GLU A 259 -5.99 4.23 -32.85
C GLU A 259 -6.59 3.92 -31.48
N GLY A 260 -7.32 4.88 -30.88
CA GLY A 260 -8.02 4.69 -29.62
C GLY A 260 -9.11 3.61 -29.70
N GLU A 261 -9.89 3.58 -30.78
CA GLU A 261 -10.92 2.55 -30.99
C GLU A 261 -10.34 1.16 -31.26
N ASN A 262 -9.20 1.07 -31.98
CA ASN A 262 -8.47 -0.18 -32.14
C ASN A 262 -8.00 -0.69 -30.77
N PHE A 263 -7.41 0.18 -29.95
CA PHE A 263 -6.94 -0.19 -28.62
C PHE A 263 -8.10 -0.56 -27.67
N ARG A 264 -9.26 0.12 -27.74
CA ARG A 264 -10.49 -0.32 -27.03
C ARG A 264 -10.91 -1.73 -27.43
N THR A 265 -10.79 -2.07 -28.71
CA THR A 265 -11.12 -3.40 -29.23
C THR A 265 -10.16 -4.46 -28.69
N GLU A 266 -8.86 -4.18 -28.68
CA GLU A 266 -7.82 -5.04 -28.10
C GLU A 266 -8.08 -5.30 -26.61
N LEU A 267 -8.38 -4.26 -25.83
CA LEU A 267 -8.72 -4.38 -24.41
C LEU A 267 -9.95 -5.28 -24.18
N LYS A 268 -11.02 -5.12 -24.98
CA LYS A 268 -12.21 -5.98 -24.91
C LYS A 268 -11.89 -7.45 -25.22
N GLN A 269 -11.03 -7.71 -26.22
CA GLN A 269 -10.59 -9.05 -26.57
C GLN A 269 -9.74 -9.68 -25.45
N GLN A 270 -8.80 -8.90 -24.90
CA GLN A 270 -7.96 -9.32 -23.76
C GLN A 270 -8.83 -9.65 -22.55
N ARG A 271 -9.79 -8.79 -22.20
CA ARG A 271 -10.77 -9.02 -21.14
C ARG A 271 -11.51 -10.35 -21.32
N ALA A 272 -12.06 -10.60 -22.51
CA ALA A 272 -12.78 -11.85 -22.80
C ALA A 272 -11.89 -13.10 -22.68
N LYS A 273 -10.61 -12.99 -23.08
CA LYS A 273 -9.61 -14.06 -22.91
C LYS A 273 -9.36 -14.37 -21.43
N LEU A 274 -9.16 -13.33 -20.61
CA LEU A 274 -8.93 -13.47 -19.17
C LEU A 274 -10.15 -14.07 -18.45
N GLU A 275 -11.37 -13.68 -18.84
CA GLU A 275 -12.60 -14.29 -18.30
C GLU A 275 -12.73 -15.78 -18.65
N LYS A 276 -12.25 -16.18 -19.84
CA LYS A 276 -12.19 -17.60 -20.21
C LYS A 276 -11.20 -18.36 -19.33
N GLU A 277 -10.00 -17.81 -19.13
CA GLU A 277 -8.98 -18.41 -18.26
C GLU A 277 -9.47 -18.54 -16.81
N GLN A 278 -10.22 -17.55 -16.30
CA GLN A 278 -10.85 -17.65 -14.97
C GLN A 278 -11.84 -18.82 -14.87
N ARG A 279 -12.64 -19.07 -15.91
CA ARG A 279 -13.56 -20.21 -15.93
C ARG A 279 -12.82 -21.54 -15.93
N GLU A 280 -11.71 -21.63 -16.66
CA GLU A 280 -10.85 -22.82 -16.69
C GLU A 280 -10.23 -23.09 -15.31
N ILE A 281 -9.70 -22.06 -14.65
CA ILE A 281 -9.18 -22.16 -13.27
C ILE A 281 -10.27 -22.61 -12.30
N PHE A 282 -11.47 -22.01 -12.39
CA PHE A 282 -12.58 -22.39 -11.53
C PHE A 282 -12.95 -23.87 -11.68
N ILE A 283 -12.98 -24.38 -12.91
CA ILE A 283 -13.20 -25.81 -13.17
C ILE A 283 -12.07 -26.64 -12.55
N GLU A 284 -10.81 -26.27 -12.76
CA GLU A 284 -9.66 -26.98 -12.18
C GLU A 284 -9.74 -27.05 -10.65
N THR A 285 -10.07 -25.94 -9.98
CA THR A 285 -10.20 -25.91 -8.50
C THR A 285 -11.29 -26.83 -7.97
N SER A 286 -12.35 -27.10 -8.75
CA SER A 286 -13.45 -27.97 -8.31
C SER A 286 -13.09 -29.45 -8.22
N TRP A 287 -11.97 -29.86 -8.84
CA TRP A 287 -11.49 -31.24 -8.85
C TRP A 287 -10.42 -31.52 -7.77
N LEU A 288 -9.93 -30.49 -7.09
CA LEU A 288 -8.84 -30.60 -6.12
C LEU A 288 -9.39 -30.79 -4.69
N ASN A 289 -8.75 -31.68 -3.94
CA ASN A 289 -9.08 -32.00 -2.56
C ASN A 289 -8.21 -31.19 -1.58
N PRO A 290 -8.79 -30.26 -0.80
CA PRO A 290 -8.04 -29.44 0.14
C PRO A 290 -7.43 -30.23 1.31
N ALA A 291 -7.89 -31.46 1.57
CA ALA A 291 -7.30 -32.32 2.60
C ALA A 291 -5.98 -32.99 2.15
N ASN A 292 -5.71 -33.03 0.85
CA ASN A 292 -4.42 -33.50 0.32
C ASN A 292 -3.43 -32.31 0.30
N LEU A 293 -2.29 -32.46 0.97
CA LEU A 293 -1.29 -31.40 1.09
C LEU A 293 -0.75 -30.87 -0.24
N GLN A 294 -0.59 -31.74 -1.26
CA GLN A 294 -0.09 -31.32 -2.56
C GLN A 294 -1.17 -30.57 -3.35
N GLU A 295 -2.41 -31.04 -3.30
CA GLU A 295 -3.54 -30.38 -3.97
C GLU A 295 -3.91 -29.07 -3.26
N ALA A 296 -3.71 -28.97 -1.94
CA ALA A 296 -3.86 -27.73 -1.18
C ALA A 296 -2.89 -26.63 -1.63
N GLU A 297 -1.61 -26.95 -1.86
CA GLU A 297 -0.64 -26.01 -2.42
C GLU A 297 -1.01 -25.57 -3.85
N GLN A 298 -1.54 -26.48 -4.66
CA GLN A 298 -2.03 -26.17 -6.00
C GLN A 298 -3.25 -25.24 -5.95
N LEU A 299 -4.19 -25.50 -5.03
CA LEU A 299 -5.33 -24.62 -4.78
C LEU A 299 -4.88 -23.21 -4.37
N ASP A 300 -3.81 -23.06 -3.59
CA ASP A 300 -3.27 -21.73 -3.24
C ASP A 300 -2.78 -20.98 -4.46
N ASP A 301 -2.02 -21.66 -5.33
CA ASP A 301 -1.53 -21.03 -6.56
C ASP A 301 -2.67 -20.64 -7.50
N LEU A 302 -3.71 -21.49 -7.61
CA LEU A 302 -4.88 -21.21 -8.44
C LEU A 302 -5.71 -20.05 -7.89
N HIS A 303 -5.91 -19.97 -6.57
CA HIS A 303 -6.57 -18.83 -5.92
C HIS A 303 -5.78 -17.53 -6.13
N ALA A 304 -4.46 -17.58 -5.94
CA ALA A 304 -3.59 -16.44 -6.19
C ALA A 304 -3.59 -16.02 -7.66
N LYS A 305 -3.71 -16.97 -8.60
CA LYS A 305 -3.85 -16.71 -10.03
C LYS A 305 -5.22 -16.11 -10.35
N GLN A 306 -6.28 -16.59 -9.73
CA GLN A 306 -7.63 -16.05 -9.91
C GLN A 306 -7.69 -14.58 -9.46
N GLU A 307 -7.10 -14.25 -8.31
CA GLU A 307 -7.08 -12.86 -7.84
C GLU A 307 -6.26 -11.95 -8.77
N GLN A 308 -5.13 -12.44 -9.27
CA GLN A 308 -4.35 -11.75 -10.29
C GLN A 308 -5.18 -11.45 -11.55
N LEU A 309 -5.91 -12.44 -12.07
CA LEU A 309 -6.77 -12.24 -13.23
C LEU A 309 -7.92 -11.27 -12.93
N ASN A 310 -8.53 -11.35 -11.74
CA ASN A 310 -9.59 -10.42 -11.31
C ASN A 310 -9.09 -8.98 -11.32
N GLU A 311 -7.86 -8.76 -10.87
CA GLU A 311 -7.28 -7.43 -10.84
C GLU A 311 -6.97 -6.89 -12.24
N ILE A 312 -6.40 -7.70 -13.13
CA ILE A 312 -6.14 -7.30 -14.53
C ILE A 312 -7.47 -6.98 -15.24
N ILE A 313 -8.51 -7.80 -15.04
CA ILE A 313 -9.84 -7.51 -15.60
C ILE A 313 -10.39 -6.19 -15.05
N ARG A 314 -10.24 -5.92 -13.75
CA ARG A 314 -10.67 -4.65 -13.15
C ARG A 314 -9.91 -3.45 -13.71
N ASP A 315 -8.61 -3.55 -13.93
CA ASP A 315 -7.81 -2.50 -14.57
C ASP A 315 -8.31 -2.22 -16.01
N ILE A 316 -8.57 -3.27 -16.79
CA ILE A 316 -9.15 -3.14 -18.14
C ILE A 316 -10.54 -2.50 -18.08
N ASP A 317 -11.41 -2.94 -17.18
CA ASP A 317 -12.76 -2.39 -17.02
C ASP A 317 -12.72 -0.91 -16.64
N LYS A 318 -11.80 -0.50 -15.76
CA LYS A 318 -11.56 0.91 -15.44
C LYS A 318 -11.08 1.69 -16.65
N HIS A 319 -10.17 1.14 -17.43
CA HIS A 319 -9.62 1.81 -18.61
C HIS A 319 -10.71 2.03 -19.68
N LEU A 320 -11.55 1.02 -19.89
CA LEU A 320 -12.68 1.08 -20.81
C LEU A 320 -13.76 2.06 -20.34
N ALA A 321 -14.00 2.17 -19.03
CA ALA A 321 -15.00 3.06 -18.44
C ALA A 321 -14.51 4.51 -18.24
N SER A 322 -13.18 4.72 -18.25
CA SER A 322 -12.58 6.04 -18.01
C SER A 322 -12.97 7.04 -19.10
N ASN A 323 -13.40 8.21 -18.65
CA ASN A 323 -13.78 9.36 -19.46
C ASN A 323 -13.32 10.67 -18.78
N GLU A 324 -13.51 11.82 -19.43
CA GLU A 324 -13.05 13.13 -18.93
C GLU A 324 -13.62 13.51 -17.55
N SER A 325 -14.78 12.97 -17.17
CA SER A 325 -15.40 13.21 -15.86
C SER A 325 -14.90 12.28 -14.75
N THR A 326 -13.97 11.37 -15.05
CA THR A 326 -13.42 10.41 -14.08
C THR A 326 -12.69 11.15 -12.97
N ALA A 327 -13.21 11.04 -11.75
CA ALA A 327 -12.65 11.72 -10.60
C ALA A 327 -11.16 11.40 -10.39
N THR A 328 -10.38 12.43 -10.13
CA THR A 328 -8.99 12.36 -9.68
C THR A 328 -8.86 13.30 -8.50
N ASP A 329 -8.13 12.86 -7.48
CA ASP A 329 -7.91 13.62 -6.26
C ASP A 329 -6.89 14.75 -6.43
N VAL A 330 -7.34 15.83 -7.06
CA VAL A 330 -6.53 17.02 -7.31
C VAL A 330 -6.09 17.68 -6.01
N GLU A 331 -6.94 17.69 -4.97
CA GLU A 331 -6.62 18.27 -3.66
C GLU A 331 -5.40 17.60 -3.02
N GLN A 332 -5.30 16.27 -3.05
CA GLN A 332 -4.12 15.57 -2.54
C GLN A 332 -2.86 15.83 -3.39
N LEU A 333 -2.99 15.90 -4.72
CA LEU A 333 -1.85 16.16 -5.61
C LEU A 333 -1.30 17.58 -5.42
N GLU A 334 -2.18 18.58 -5.31
CA GLU A 334 -1.82 19.96 -4.98
C GLU A 334 -1.25 20.08 -3.57
N TRP A 335 -1.81 19.35 -2.61
CA TRP A 335 -1.23 19.25 -1.26
C TRP A 335 0.20 18.73 -1.32
N LEU A 336 0.47 17.64 -2.05
CA LEU A 336 1.80 17.08 -2.17
C LEU A 336 2.78 18.08 -2.81
N GLN A 337 2.37 18.72 -3.91
CA GLN A 337 3.16 19.76 -4.57
C GLN A 337 3.56 20.87 -3.57
N ASN A 338 2.57 21.43 -2.87
CA ASN A 338 2.79 22.53 -1.93
C ASN A 338 3.67 22.12 -0.76
N ARG A 339 3.50 20.90 -0.23
CA ARG A 339 4.30 20.38 0.88
C ARG A 339 5.73 20.07 0.50
N LEU A 340 5.97 19.56 -0.71
CA LEU A 340 7.33 19.38 -1.22
C LEU A 340 8.03 20.73 -1.42
N ILE A 341 7.33 21.75 -1.92
CA ILE A 341 7.87 23.11 -2.04
C ILE A 341 8.22 23.68 -0.65
N GLU A 342 7.30 23.60 0.32
CA GLU A 342 7.55 24.02 1.72
C GLU A 342 8.76 23.28 2.32
N SER A 343 8.84 21.97 2.06
CA SER A 343 9.93 21.12 2.51
C SER A 343 11.29 21.56 1.94
N TRP A 344 11.36 21.94 0.65
CA TRP A 344 12.57 22.54 0.03
C TRP A 344 12.93 23.94 0.53
N GLN A 345 11.94 24.66 1.05
CA GLN A 345 12.15 25.99 1.64
C GLN A 345 12.55 25.92 3.13
N THR A 346 12.39 24.78 3.77
CA THR A 346 12.69 24.60 5.19
C THR A 346 14.13 24.14 5.41
N GLU A 347 14.97 24.99 5.98
CA GLU A 347 16.42 24.74 6.18
C GLU A 347 16.74 23.52 7.06
N ALA A 348 15.85 23.19 8.00
CA ALA A 348 16.01 22.01 8.85
C ALA A 348 15.78 20.69 8.09
N VAL A 349 15.17 20.73 6.90
CA VAL A 349 14.91 19.54 6.10
C VAL A 349 16.13 19.19 5.27
N ARG A 350 16.53 17.93 5.38
CA ARG A 350 17.69 17.37 4.70
C ARG A 350 17.29 16.35 3.64
N GLY A 351 16.16 15.67 3.79
CA GLY A 351 15.64 14.75 2.78
C GLY A 351 14.13 14.55 2.83
N ARG A 352 13.61 13.87 1.81
CA ARG A 352 12.18 13.71 1.49
C ARG A 352 11.91 12.28 1.06
N VAL A 353 10.96 11.64 1.73
CA VAL A 353 10.54 10.26 1.46
C VAL A 353 9.05 10.24 1.14
N LEU A 354 8.67 9.67 0.00
CA LEU A 354 7.27 9.40 -0.31
C LEU A 354 6.95 7.95 0.00
N PHE A 355 5.76 7.67 0.53
CA PHE A 355 5.24 6.31 0.63
C PHE A 355 3.75 6.22 0.33
N PHE A 356 3.38 5.23 -0.49
CA PHE A 356 2.01 5.01 -0.99
C PHE A 356 1.84 3.59 -1.52
N HIS A 357 0.64 3.20 -1.96
CA HIS A 357 0.40 1.79 -2.32
C HIS A 357 0.81 1.41 -3.75
N HIS A 358 0.27 2.04 -4.80
CA HIS A 358 0.47 1.60 -6.19
C HIS A 358 1.82 2.08 -6.77
N PRO A 359 2.73 1.20 -7.21
CA PRO A 359 4.03 1.59 -7.75
C PRO A 359 3.88 2.29 -9.12
N PRO A 360 4.56 3.42 -9.35
CA PRO A 360 4.67 3.99 -10.68
C PRO A 360 5.72 3.25 -11.52
N TYR A 361 6.74 2.64 -10.91
CA TYR A 361 7.80 1.88 -11.57
C TYR A 361 7.91 0.51 -10.93
N VAL A 362 7.86 -0.54 -11.74
CA VAL A 362 7.85 -1.93 -11.29
C VAL A 362 8.11 -2.86 -12.48
N THR A 363 8.87 -3.94 -12.28
CA THR A 363 9.08 -4.99 -13.31
C THR A 363 8.39 -6.30 -12.98
N GLU A 364 7.62 -6.36 -11.89
CA GLU A 364 6.65 -7.41 -11.63
C GLU A 364 5.72 -7.62 -12.85
N ALA A 365 5.58 -8.88 -13.26
CA ALA A 365 4.98 -9.30 -14.52
C ALA A 365 3.53 -8.85 -14.77
N THR A 366 2.79 -8.45 -13.74
CA THR A 366 1.36 -8.14 -13.82
C THR A 366 1.04 -6.67 -13.63
N LYS A 367 1.89 -5.91 -12.92
CA LYS A 367 1.66 -4.48 -12.65
C LYS A 367 2.30 -3.55 -13.67
N TRP A 368 3.41 -3.95 -14.27
CA TRP A 368 4.28 -3.02 -15.02
C TRP A 368 3.60 -2.28 -16.19
N GLN A 369 2.56 -2.88 -16.79
CA GLN A 369 1.75 -2.30 -17.88
C GLN A 369 0.33 -1.93 -17.48
N GLN A 370 -0.05 -2.04 -16.20
CA GLN A 370 -1.40 -1.67 -15.79
C GLN A 370 -1.66 -0.19 -16.05
N ALA A 371 -2.86 0.11 -16.52
CA ALA A 371 -3.27 1.47 -16.82
C ALA A 371 -3.28 2.32 -15.53
N GLN A 372 -3.64 1.73 -14.39
CA GLN A 372 -3.51 2.37 -13.08
C GLN A 372 -2.07 2.75 -12.73
N THR A 373 -1.10 1.86 -12.93
CA THR A 373 0.33 2.12 -12.69
C THR A 373 0.84 3.26 -13.56
N MET A 374 0.50 3.27 -14.85
CA MET A 374 0.85 4.36 -15.76
C MET A 374 0.24 5.69 -15.33
N ALA A 375 -1.02 5.67 -14.86
CA ALA A 375 -1.72 6.88 -14.47
C ALA A 375 -1.14 7.48 -13.16
N VAL A 376 -0.73 6.64 -12.20
CA VAL A 376 0.00 7.07 -11.00
C VAL A 376 1.35 7.70 -11.39
N ARG A 377 2.12 7.05 -12.28
CA ARG A 377 3.40 7.58 -12.81
C ARG A 377 3.20 8.96 -13.42
N TRP A 378 2.25 9.10 -14.36
CA TRP A 378 1.99 10.36 -15.06
C TRP A 378 1.59 11.49 -14.10
N ARG A 379 0.68 11.23 -13.15
CA ARG A 379 0.24 12.26 -12.19
C ARG A 379 1.36 12.67 -11.23
N LEU A 380 2.16 11.72 -10.74
CA LEU A 380 3.31 12.03 -9.90
C LEU A 380 4.38 12.81 -10.65
N ARG A 381 4.70 12.45 -11.90
CA ARG A 381 5.61 13.22 -12.76
C ARG A 381 5.16 14.68 -12.85
N ARG A 382 3.87 14.93 -13.14
CA ARG A 382 3.33 16.31 -13.21
C ARG A 382 3.52 17.08 -11.91
N VAL A 383 3.28 16.45 -10.75
CA VAL A 383 3.52 17.08 -9.45
C VAL A 383 5.01 17.39 -9.27
N LEU A 384 5.88 16.43 -9.53
CA LEU A 384 7.33 16.60 -9.36
C LEU A 384 7.93 17.61 -10.35
N ASP A 385 7.43 17.67 -11.58
CA ASP A 385 7.76 18.69 -12.57
C ASP A 385 7.40 20.09 -12.05
N ALA A 386 6.18 20.25 -11.52
CA ALA A 386 5.73 21.51 -10.96
C ALA A 386 6.51 21.93 -9.71
N VAL A 387 6.94 20.97 -8.89
CA VAL A 387 7.86 21.24 -7.76
C VAL A 387 9.22 21.68 -8.30
N ALA A 388 9.80 20.92 -9.24
CA ALA A 388 11.10 21.21 -9.83
C ALA A 388 11.17 22.61 -10.42
N GLU A 389 10.12 23.06 -11.13
CA GLU A 389 10.01 24.42 -11.66
C GLU A 389 10.11 25.50 -10.56
N LYS A 390 9.64 25.21 -9.35
CA LYS A 390 9.65 26.17 -8.22
C LYS A 390 10.92 26.11 -7.37
N VAL A 391 11.66 25.01 -7.40
CA VAL A 391 12.77 24.76 -6.46
C VAL A 391 14.10 24.39 -7.12
N SER A 392 14.19 24.41 -8.46
CA SER A 392 15.38 24.03 -9.23
C SER A 392 16.67 24.69 -8.74
N ASP A 393 16.65 25.99 -8.43
CA ASP A 393 17.83 26.72 -7.92
C ASP A 393 18.30 26.21 -6.55
N ARG A 394 17.44 25.51 -5.82
CA ARG A 394 17.71 24.95 -4.47
C ARG A 394 18.07 23.47 -4.50
N THR A 395 17.71 22.74 -5.55
CA THR A 395 17.97 21.29 -5.60
C THR A 395 19.45 20.99 -5.77
N GLN A 396 20.21 21.90 -6.39
CA GLN A 396 21.64 21.73 -6.66
C GLN A 396 21.95 20.41 -7.38
N GLY A 397 21.06 20.01 -8.31
CA GLY A 397 21.17 18.76 -9.06
C GLY A 397 20.70 17.51 -8.30
N ARG A 398 20.20 17.65 -7.06
CA ARG A 398 19.58 16.53 -6.33
C ARG A 398 18.19 16.21 -6.89
N PRO A 399 17.76 14.93 -6.83
CA PRO A 399 16.37 14.56 -7.07
C PRO A 399 15.39 15.33 -6.17
N ILE A 400 14.17 15.57 -6.64
CA ILE A 400 13.13 16.28 -5.87
C ILE A 400 12.75 15.52 -4.59
N VAL A 401 12.82 14.19 -4.65
CA VAL A 401 12.55 13.24 -3.58
C VAL A 401 13.72 12.27 -3.49
N ASP A 402 14.24 12.00 -2.29
CA ASP A 402 15.42 11.15 -2.13
C ASP A 402 15.08 9.64 -2.20
N LEU A 403 13.88 9.25 -1.74
CA LEU A 403 13.40 7.87 -1.74
C LEU A 403 11.88 7.78 -1.88
N VAL A 404 11.40 6.80 -2.65
CA VAL A 404 9.99 6.45 -2.75
C VAL A 404 9.76 4.98 -2.38
N LEU A 405 8.82 4.73 -1.48
CA LEU A 405 8.45 3.40 -0.99
C LEU A 405 7.01 3.07 -1.43
N ASN A 406 6.76 1.89 -1.96
CA ASN A 406 5.40 1.50 -2.34
C ASN A 406 5.12 -0.01 -2.17
N GLY A 407 3.89 -0.47 -2.45
CA GLY A 407 3.46 -1.86 -2.30
C GLY A 407 2.85 -2.41 -3.58
N HIS A 408 1.71 -3.09 -3.48
CA HIS A 408 0.81 -3.56 -4.54
C HIS A 408 1.36 -4.64 -5.48
N ALA A 409 2.59 -4.48 -5.95
CA ALA A 409 3.33 -5.53 -6.62
C ALA A 409 3.93 -6.45 -5.56
N HIS A 410 3.52 -7.73 -5.57
CA HIS A 410 3.93 -8.66 -4.52
C HIS A 410 5.35 -9.20 -4.75
N CYS A 411 6.32 -8.32 -4.55
CA CYS A 411 7.75 -8.56 -4.54
C CYS A 411 8.44 -7.51 -3.65
N LEU A 412 9.70 -7.75 -3.32
CA LEU A 412 10.61 -6.65 -3.01
C LEU A 412 11.36 -6.29 -4.29
N GLU A 413 11.34 -5.02 -4.67
CA GLU A 413 12.05 -4.56 -5.86
C GLU A 413 12.70 -3.19 -5.59
N TYR A 414 14.00 -3.07 -5.86
CA TYR A 414 14.67 -1.76 -5.91
C TYR A 414 14.85 -1.37 -7.37
N LEU A 415 14.30 -0.22 -7.76
CA LEU A 415 14.49 0.40 -9.06
C LEU A 415 15.13 1.77 -8.92
N ARG A 416 15.92 2.14 -9.93
CA ARG A 416 16.44 3.49 -10.10
C ARG A 416 15.97 4.07 -11.42
N THR A 417 15.38 5.26 -11.39
CA THR A 417 15.05 5.98 -12.63
C THR A 417 16.30 6.59 -13.26
N GLY A 418 16.34 6.62 -14.59
CA GLY A 418 17.39 7.31 -15.34
C GLY A 418 17.08 8.80 -15.51
N ASP A 419 17.60 9.39 -16.59
CA ASP A 419 17.13 10.69 -17.06
C ASP A 419 15.77 10.51 -17.76
N THR A 420 14.70 10.64 -17.01
CA THR A 420 13.33 10.53 -17.52
C THR A 420 12.91 11.77 -18.30
N GLY A 421 13.63 12.90 -18.16
CA GLY A 421 13.18 14.22 -18.61
C GLY A 421 12.10 14.85 -17.72
N HIS A 422 11.82 14.28 -16.55
CA HIS A 422 10.82 14.73 -15.58
C HIS A 422 11.44 14.87 -14.18
N GLY A 423 10.70 15.47 -13.24
CA GLY A 423 11.10 15.68 -11.86
C GLY A 423 11.28 14.39 -11.04
N ASP A 424 11.01 13.22 -11.64
CA ASP A 424 11.26 11.89 -11.09
C ASP A 424 12.58 11.27 -11.58
N ALA A 425 13.40 12.01 -12.32
CA ALA A 425 14.71 11.56 -12.78
C ALA A 425 15.63 11.22 -11.60
N PHE A 426 16.48 10.20 -11.80
CA PHE A 426 17.52 9.75 -10.84
C PHE A 426 17.02 9.43 -9.42
N THR A 427 15.73 9.11 -9.27
CA THR A 427 15.06 8.83 -8.00
C THR A 427 15.16 7.34 -7.65
N ASN A 428 15.27 7.04 -6.36
CA ASN A 428 15.27 5.68 -5.83
C ASN A 428 13.84 5.22 -5.50
N TRP A 429 13.45 4.04 -5.99
CA TRP A 429 12.13 3.46 -5.81
C TRP A 429 12.26 2.07 -5.20
N ILE A 430 11.55 1.80 -4.10
CA ILE A 430 11.51 0.46 -3.50
C ILE A 430 10.06 -0.01 -3.36
N VAL A 431 9.73 -1.07 -4.10
CA VAL A 431 8.49 -1.82 -3.98
C VAL A 431 8.65 -2.79 -2.81
N CYS A 432 7.75 -2.72 -1.83
CA CYS A 432 7.76 -3.44 -0.55
C CYS A 432 6.53 -4.34 -0.39
N GLY A 433 5.94 -4.85 -1.48
CA GLY A 433 4.73 -5.69 -1.43
C GLY A 433 4.99 -7.17 -1.17
N GLY A 434 6.23 -7.53 -0.81
CA GLY A 434 6.65 -8.91 -0.61
C GLY A 434 6.37 -9.52 0.77
N SER A 435 5.60 -8.86 1.65
CA SER A 435 5.61 -9.20 3.08
C SER A 435 4.56 -10.22 3.52
N GLY A 436 3.64 -10.68 2.67
CA GLY A 436 2.70 -11.72 3.09
C GLY A 436 1.86 -12.38 2.00
N PHE A 437 1.25 -11.60 1.12
CA PHE A 437 0.34 -12.12 0.11
C PHE A 437 1.08 -12.59 -1.16
N SER A 438 0.56 -13.65 -1.79
CA SER A 438 1.16 -14.40 -2.91
C SER A 438 2.15 -13.62 -3.81
N LEU A 439 3.43 -13.95 -3.67
CA LEU A 439 4.53 -13.36 -4.45
C LEU A 439 4.38 -13.59 -5.96
N ARG A 440 4.89 -12.62 -6.73
CA ARG A 440 4.86 -12.64 -8.19
C ARG A 440 6.26 -12.67 -8.81
N ARG A 441 6.30 -12.91 -10.12
CA ARG A 441 7.54 -13.04 -10.90
C ARG A 441 7.92 -11.69 -11.49
N GLN A 442 9.19 -11.50 -11.78
CA GLN A 442 9.63 -10.48 -12.71
C GLN A 442 9.11 -10.82 -14.12
N ARG A 443 8.82 -9.80 -14.92
CA ARG A 443 8.48 -9.94 -16.33
C ARG A 443 9.63 -10.58 -17.13
N MET A 444 9.30 -11.16 -18.28
CA MET A 444 10.26 -11.92 -19.08
C MET A 444 11.27 -11.04 -19.81
N GLU A 445 10.91 -9.79 -20.07
CA GLU A 445 11.73 -8.74 -20.70
C GLU A 445 12.88 -8.27 -19.80
N GLY A 446 12.88 -8.66 -18.52
CA GLY A 446 13.95 -8.37 -17.57
C GLY A 446 13.81 -7.02 -16.86
N SER A 447 14.93 -6.50 -16.38
CA SER A 447 15.00 -5.39 -15.42
C SER A 447 14.76 -3.99 -16.00
N ALA A 448 14.84 -3.82 -17.33
CA ALA A 448 14.86 -2.50 -17.97
C ALA A 448 13.48 -2.00 -18.42
N LEU A 449 12.90 -1.00 -17.75
CA LEU A 449 11.66 -0.36 -18.18
C LEU A 449 11.95 0.68 -19.27
N ILE A 450 11.28 0.51 -20.40
CA ILE A 450 11.44 1.36 -21.59
C ILE A 450 10.10 2.03 -21.91
N GLU A 451 10.13 3.32 -22.23
CA GLU A 451 8.98 4.09 -22.71
C GLU A 451 9.25 4.67 -24.11
N PRO A 452 8.20 4.82 -24.95
CA PRO A 452 8.33 5.57 -26.20
C PRO A 452 8.58 7.06 -25.91
N HIS A 453 9.56 7.64 -26.61
CA HIS A 453 9.92 9.05 -26.56
C HIS A 453 10.04 9.60 -27.99
N GLY A 454 8.93 10.10 -28.53
CA GLY A 454 8.86 10.49 -29.94
C GLY A 454 9.03 9.28 -30.85
N THR A 455 10.07 9.27 -31.68
CA THR A 455 10.42 8.14 -32.55
C THR A 455 11.42 7.16 -31.92
N GLU A 456 11.93 7.45 -30.73
CA GLU A 456 12.94 6.64 -30.04
C GLU A 456 12.37 5.96 -28.80
N GLU A 457 13.08 4.94 -28.31
CA GLU A 457 12.80 4.29 -27.04
C GLU A 457 13.73 4.85 -25.96
N ARG A 458 13.20 5.17 -24.79
CA ARG A 458 13.97 5.68 -23.64
C ARG A 458 13.91 4.70 -22.49
N LEU A 459 15.07 4.31 -21.97
CA LEU A 459 15.18 3.62 -20.68
C LEU A 459 14.77 4.58 -19.56
N VAL A 460 13.67 4.28 -18.87
CA VAL A 460 13.14 5.15 -17.81
C VAL A 460 13.51 4.68 -16.41
N ALA A 461 13.65 3.37 -16.21
CA ALA A 461 14.10 2.81 -14.94
C ALA A 461 14.73 1.43 -15.12
N THR A 462 15.64 1.08 -14.21
CA THR A 462 16.27 -0.25 -14.15
C THR A 462 16.02 -0.86 -12.78
N SER A 463 15.57 -2.12 -12.76
CA SER A 463 15.48 -2.95 -11.56
C SER A 463 16.86 -3.46 -11.17
N GLU A 464 17.35 -3.02 -10.01
CA GLU A 464 18.68 -3.35 -9.48
C GLU A 464 18.62 -4.57 -8.53
N LEU A 465 17.48 -4.78 -7.87
CA LEU A 465 17.19 -5.95 -7.04
C LEU A 465 15.74 -6.37 -7.26
N PHE A 466 15.51 -7.66 -7.47
CA PHE A 466 14.17 -8.24 -7.53
C PHE A 466 14.11 -9.52 -6.69
N LEU A 467 13.31 -9.50 -5.62
CA LEU A 467 12.96 -10.68 -4.83
C LEU A 467 11.48 -10.97 -4.97
N GLY A 468 11.17 -12.00 -5.74
CA GLY A 468 9.81 -12.48 -5.92
C GLY A 468 9.79 -13.98 -6.19
N ARG A 469 8.61 -14.49 -6.54
CA ARG A 469 8.42 -15.92 -6.82
C ARG A 469 9.33 -16.35 -7.97
N SER A 470 10.03 -17.47 -7.81
CA SER A 470 10.88 -18.05 -8.85
C SER A 470 10.78 -19.58 -8.88
N GLY A 471 11.40 -20.23 -9.88
CA GLY A 471 11.33 -21.69 -10.08
C GLY A 471 9.93 -22.20 -10.46
N GLN A 472 9.74 -23.51 -10.57
CA GLN A 472 8.45 -24.15 -10.90
C GLN A 472 8.31 -25.50 -10.15
N GLY A 473 7.07 -25.96 -9.94
CA GLY A 473 6.79 -27.22 -9.26
C GLY A 473 7.51 -27.31 -7.90
N MET A 474 8.22 -28.42 -7.66
CA MET A 474 9.02 -28.63 -6.44
C MET A 474 10.23 -27.70 -6.28
N ARG A 475 10.66 -27.01 -7.35
CA ARG A 475 11.75 -26.01 -7.30
C ARG A 475 11.23 -24.59 -7.07
N LYS A 476 9.93 -24.43 -6.80
CA LYS A 476 9.31 -23.13 -6.57
C LYS A 476 9.84 -22.51 -5.28
N ARG A 477 10.25 -21.25 -5.38
CA ARG A 477 10.78 -20.42 -4.32
C ARG A 477 9.86 -19.22 -4.07
N ARG A 478 9.62 -18.90 -2.81
CA ARG A 478 8.78 -17.78 -2.37
C ARG A 478 9.52 -16.97 -1.29
N PRO A 479 10.45 -16.08 -1.68
CA PRO A 479 11.23 -15.27 -0.75
C PRO A 479 10.41 -14.06 -0.27
N TYR A 480 9.65 -14.23 0.81
CA TYR A 480 8.93 -13.12 1.44
C TYR A 480 9.91 -12.19 2.14
N SER A 481 9.60 -10.90 2.18
CA SER A 481 10.58 -9.90 2.60
C SER A 481 9.98 -8.71 3.36
N GLY A 482 10.82 -8.11 4.19
CA GLY A 482 10.68 -6.76 4.70
C GLY A 482 12.04 -6.05 4.60
N ILE A 483 12.07 -4.75 4.86
CA ILE A 483 13.33 -3.99 4.87
C ILE A 483 13.47 -3.17 6.15
N ARG A 484 14.72 -3.08 6.63
CA ARG A 484 15.18 -2.04 7.56
C ARG A 484 15.89 -0.97 6.75
N ILE A 485 15.67 0.29 7.09
CA ILE A 485 16.37 1.42 6.49
C ILE A 485 17.04 2.21 7.62
N ASP A 486 18.37 2.27 7.58
CA ASP A 486 19.16 3.15 8.44
C ASP A 486 19.39 4.49 7.72
N VAL A 487 18.85 5.56 8.27
CA VAL A 487 19.14 6.93 7.84
C VAL A 487 20.42 7.38 8.52
N LYS A 488 21.38 7.86 7.73
CA LYS A 488 22.66 8.41 8.22
C LYS A 488 22.74 9.90 7.96
N ASP A 489 23.46 10.63 8.82
CA ASP A 489 23.74 12.06 8.72
C ASP A 489 24.27 12.49 7.33
N GLY A 490 24.02 13.74 6.91
CA GLY A 490 24.32 14.25 5.56
C GLY A 490 23.23 15.13 4.91
N ARG A 491 23.64 15.90 3.90
CA ARG A 491 22.76 16.68 3.00
C ARG A 491 23.28 16.52 1.55
N PRO A 492 22.79 15.57 0.74
CA PRO A 492 21.67 14.66 1.02
C PRO A 492 21.95 13.64 2.14
N PRO A 493 20.89 13.16 2.84
CA PRO A 493 21.01 11.99 3.70
C PRO A 493 21.42 10.76 2.89
N LYS A 494 22.05 9.79 3.56
CA LYS A 494 22.26 8.45 3.00
C LYS A 494 21.30 7.47 3.63
N PHE A 495 20.74 6.57 2.84
CA PHE A 495 19.89 5.49 3.36
C PHE A 495 20.58 4.15 3.13
N VAL A 496 20.83 3.41 4.19
CA VAL A 496 21.33 2.03 4.10
C VAL A 496 20.13 1.10 4.18
N VAL A 497 19.81 0.45 3.07
CA VAL A 497 18.69 -0.47 2.96
C VAL A 497 19.18 -1.89 3.25
N GLN A 498 18.52 -2.54 4.22
CA GLN A 498 18.84 -3.89 4.69
C GLN A 498 17.62 -4.79 4.51
N PRO A 499 17.54 -5.55 3.41
CA PRO A 499 16.48 -6.53 3.22
C PRO A 499 16.70 -7.79 4.07
N PHE A 500 15.63 -8.27 4.67
CA PHE A 500 15.59 -9.56 5.37
C PHE A 500 14.50 -10.44 4.76
N VAL A 501 14.79 -11.74 4.62
CA VAL A 501 13.99 -12.65 3.81
C VAL A 501 13.62 -13.91 4.59
N SER A 502 12.33 -14.28 4.54
CA SER A 502 11.83 -15.61 4.91
C SER A 502 11.38 -16.31 3.64
N GLU A 503 12.12 -17.31 3.20
CA GLU A 503 11.81 -18.07 1.99
C GLU A 503 11.04 -19.35 2.33
N TRP A 504 9.89 -19.53 1.68
CA TRP A 504 9.22 -20.83 1.63
C TRP A 504 9.75 -21.63 0.44
N PHE A 505 10.51 -22.68 0.72
CA PHE A 505 11.10 -23.58 -0.27
C PHE A 505 10.99 -25.03 0.21
N GLN A 506 10.53 -25.93 -0.67
CA GLN A 506 10.37 -27.36 -0.36
C GLN A 506 9.65 -27.63 0.97
N ARG A 507 8.62 -26.83 1.28
CA ARG A 507 7.81 -26.90 2.51
C ARG A 507 8.56 -26.61 3.81
N LYS A 508 9.65 -25.86 3.71
CA LYS A 508 10.42 -25.38 4.86
C LYS A 508 10.60 -23.88 4.76
N TRP A 509 10.68 -23.27 5.93
CA TRP A 509 11.07 -21.87 6.08
C TRP A 509 12.58 -21.81 6.22
N GLU A 510 13.21 -21.00 5.38
CA GLU A 510 14.62 -20.64 5.48
C GLU A 510 14.72 -19.13 5.59
N THR A 511 15.58 -18.65 6.48
CA THR A 511 15.80 -17.21 6.69
C THR A 511 17.21 -16.85 6.27
N TYR A 512 17.35 -15.77 5.51
CA TYR A 512 18.65 -15.24 5.12
C TYR A 512 18.58 -13.73 4.91
N GLU A 513 19.74 -13.08 5.04
CA GLU A 513 19.91 -11.67 4.76
C GLU A 513 20.37 -11.47 3.31
N VAL A 514 19.93 -10.38 2.70
CA VAL A 514 20.45 -9.90 1.42
C VAL A 514 21.47 -8.81 1.71
N GLU A 515 22.52 -8.72 0.89
CA GLU A 515 23.56 -7.71 1.07
C GLU A 515 22.94 -6.30 1.13
N PRO A 516 23.22 -5.52 2.19
CA PRO A 516 22.73 -4.15 2.28
C PRO A 516 23.27 -3.28 1.16
N PHE A 517 22.45 -2.32 0.70
CA PHE A 517 22.86 -1.35 -0.31
C PHE A 517 22.61 0.08 0.17
N VAL A 518 23.39 1.02 -0.37
CA VAL A 518 23.32 2.44 -0.01
C VAL A 518 22.69 3.21 -1.15
N ILE A 519 21.70 4.05 -0.82
CA ILE A 519 21.05 4.98 -1.75
C ILE A 519 21.18 6.43 -1.31
#